data_AF-A0AAW1GQJ3-F1
#
_entry.id   AF-A0AAW1GQJ3-F1
#
_cell.length_a   1.000
_cell.length_b   1.000
_cell.length_c   1.000
_cell.angle_alpha   90.00
_cell.angle_beta   90.00
_cell.angle_gamma   90.00
#
_symmetry.space_group_name_H-M   'P 1'
#
loop_
_entity.id
_entity.type
_entity.pdbx_description
1 polymer ?
#
loop_
_entity_poly.entity_id
_entity_poly.type
_entity_poly.pdbx_seq_one_letter_code
_entity_poly.pdbx_strand_id
1 'polypeptide(L)'
;MAKFGYNGDLWCSICASDLETVDHLFFACPYNVLCLQVIEARLGMCIPRSRTLVWWENHKFKSFFEKKVVGAVLVALIYYVWRARNNSLHNGVVIRPEIWVKHLLVDLVYRCNAIVSSDIRSKFGSWLDTLL
;
A
#
# COMPACT_ATOMS: atom_id res chain seq x y z
N MET A 1 -7.81 26.63 -2.35
CA MET A 1 -6.35 26.61 -2.57
C MET A 1 -6.03 25.46 -3.52
N ALA A 2 -5.79 25.76 -4.80
CA ALA A 2 -5.26 24.81 -5.77
C ALA A 2 -3.73 24.99 -5.80
N LYS A 3 -2.99 24.07 -5.20
CA LYS A 3 -1.53 23.99 -5.27
C LYS A 3 -1.20 22.63 -5.85
N PHE A 4 -0.99 22.62 -7.16
CA PHE A 4 -0.39 21.65 -8.08
C PHE A 4 -1.22 21.71 -9.37
N GLY A 5 -0.69 22.42 -10.37
CA GLY A 5 -1.41 22.93 -11.53
C GLY A 5 -2.01 21.88 -12.45
N TYR A 6 -3.23 21.44 -12.15
CA TYR A 6 -4.15 20.83 -13.09
C TYR A 6 -5.56 21.32 -12.76
N ASN A 7 -6.16 22.10 -13.66
CA ASN A 7 -7.58 22.45 -13.63
C ASN A 7 -8.39 21.34 -14.32
N GLY A 8 -8.23 20.09 -13.90
CA GLY A 8 -9.06 19.01 -14.39
C GLY A 8 -9.96 18.47 -13.31
N ASP A 9 -11.00 17.79 -13.78
CA ASP A 9 -12.11 17.24 -13.04
C ASP A 9 -11.83 17.04 -11.55
N LEU A 10 -12.69 17.62 -10.71
CA LEU A 10 -12.63 17.43 -9.25
C LEU A 10 -12.76 15.95 -8.85
N TRP A 11 -13.09 15.07 -9.79
CA TRP A 11 -13.25 13.62 -9.63
C TRP A 11 -11.91 12.89 -9.50
N CYS A 12 -11.89 11.83 -8.70
CA CYS A 12 -10.72 10.96 -8.54
C CYS A 12 -10.28 10.39 -9.88
N SER A 13 -9.00 10.60 -10.24
CA SER A 13 -8.47 10.14 -11.52
C SER A 13 -8.37 8.62 -11.62
N ILE A 14 -8.50 7.90 -10.51
CA ILE A 14 -8.40 6.43 -10.49
C ILE A 14 -9.78 5.78 -10.59
N CYS A 15 -10.73 6.19 -9.74
CA CYS A 15 -12.03 5.51 -9.62
C CYS A 15 -13.17 6.25 -10.32
N ALA A 16 -12.99 7.54 -10.64
CA ALA A 16 -14.01 8.42 -11.23
C ALA A 16 -15.37 8.46 -10.49
N SER A 17 -15.41 8.02 -9.22
CA SER A 17 -16.66 7.80 -8.49
C SER A 17 -16.96 8.87 -7.42
N ASP A 18 -15.96 9.66 -7.02
CA ASP A 18 -16.06 10.68 -5.98
C ASP A 18 -14.95 11.72 -6.19
N LEU A 19 -14.97 12.81 -5.43
CA LEU A 19 -14.00 13.89 -5.54
C LEU A 19 -12.60 13.46 -5.07
N GLU A 20 -11.57 13.89 -5.80
CA GLU A 20 -10.18 13.66 -5.43
C GLU A 20 -9.81 14.51 -4.20
N THR A 21 -9.77 13.86 -3.05
CA THR A 21 -9.21 14.41 -1.81
C THR A 21 -8.14 13.47 -1.28
N VAL A 22 -7.29 13.95 -0.36
CA VAL A 22 -6.31 13.09 0.33
C VAL A 22 -7.03 11.94 1.05
N ASP A 23 -8.15 12.25 1.70
CA ASP A 23 -8.93 11.24 2.42
C ASP A 23 -9.57 10.23 1.49
N HIS A 24 -10.14 10.69 0.36
CA HIS A 24 -10.63 9.79 -0.68
C HIS A 24 -9.49 8.89 -1.16
N LEU A 25 -8.40 9.47 -1.69
CA LEU A 25 -7.34 8.73 -2.34
C LEU A 25 -6.72 7.64 -1.44
N PHE A 26 -6.50 7.92 -0.16
CA PHE A 26 -5.80 7.01 0.75
C PHE A 26 -6.67 6.20 1.71
N PHE A 27 -7.95 6.54 1.89
CA PHE A 27 -8.80 5.87 2.88
C PHE A 27 -10.15 5.40 2.34
N ALA A 28 -10.75 6.08 1.36
CA ALA A 28 -12.09 5.75 0.86
C ALA A 28 -12.16 5.30 -0.60
N CYS A 29 -11.11 5.53 -1.40
CA CYS A 29 -11.09 5.22 -2.82
C CYS A 29 -11.27 3.72 -3.02
N PRO A 30 -12.27 3.27 -3.81
CA PRO A 30 -12.51 1.84 -4.05
C PRO A 30 -11.26 1.11 -4.54
N TYR A 31 -10.44 1.78 -5.35
CA TYR A 31 -9.15 1.26 -5.80
C TYR A 31 -8.20 0.95 -4.64
N ASN A 32 -8.00 1.92 -3.73
CA ASN A 32 -7.13 1.74 -2.58
C ASN A 32 -7.71 0.72 -1.58
N VAL A 33 -9.04 0.67 -1.45
CA VAL A 33 -9.73 -0.35 -0.64
C VAL A 33 -9.40 -1.75 -1.15
N LEU A 34 -9.48 -1.98 -2.47
CA LEU A 34 -9.10 -3.25 -3.09
C LEU A 34 -7.61 -3.57 -2.87
N CYS A 35 -6.72 -2.60 -3.08
CA CYS A 35 -5.28 -2.79 -2.81
C CYS A 35 -5.03 -3.24 -1.37
N LEU A 36 -5.67 -2.58 -0.40
CA LEU A 36 -5.54 -2.92 1.01
C LEU A 36 -6.16 -4.29 1.33
N GLN A 37 -7.26 -4.69 0.69
CA GLN A 37 -7.82 -6.05 0.83
C GLN A 37 -6.86 -7.15 0.34
N VAL A 38 -6.18 -6.91 -0.78
CA VAL A 38 -5.14 -7.85 -1.26
C VAL A 38 -3.99 -7.93 -0.25
N ILE A 39 -3.57 -6.79 0.31
CA ILE A 39 -2.53 -6.74 1.36
C ILE A 39 -2.98 -7.50 2.62
N GLU A 40 -4.21 -7.28 3.08
CA GLU A 40 -4.79 -7.96 4.25
C GLU A 40 -4.82 -9.48 4.06
N ALA A 41 -5.21 -9.94 2.87
CA ALA A 41 -5.21 -11.36 2.52
C ALA A 41 -3.80 -11.97 2.54
N ARG A 42 -2.78 -11.21 2.12
CA ARG A 42 -1.37 -11.65 2.13
C ARG A 42 -0.74 -11.62 3.51
N LEU A 43 -1.07 -10.62 4.31
CA LEU A 43 -0.58 -10.51 5.69
C LEU A 43 -1.33 -11.43 6.67
N GLY A 44 -2.55 -11.85 6.32
CA GLY A 44 -3.46 -12.52 7.26
C GLY A 44 -3.90 -11.60 8.40
N MET A 45 -4.08 -10.31 8.10
CA MET A 45 -4.39 -9.27 9.08
C MET A 45 -5.51 -8.36 8.58
N CYS A 46 -6.37 -7.88 9.47
CA CYS A 46 -7.38 -6.86 9.15
C CYS A 46 -6.84 -5.47 9.50
N ILE A 47 -6.81 -4.57 8.52
CA ILE A 47 -6.26 -3.22 8.61
C ILE A 47 -7.41 -2.22 8.51
N PRO A 48 -7.59 -1.33 9.49
CA PRO A 48 -8.67 -0.35 9.44
C PRO A 48 -8.43 0.66 8.31
N ARG A 49 -9.53 1.02 7.64
CA ARG A 49 -9.55 1.97 6.52
C ARG A 49 -9.27 3.40 6.95
N SER A 50 -9.63 3.75 8.18
CA SER A 50 -9.33 5.04 8.78
C SER A 50 -8.32 4.88 9.91
N ARG A 51 -7.50 5.93 10.11
CA ARG A 51 -6.47 5.95 11.17
C ARG A 51 -5.51 4.75 11.10
N THR A 52 -5.19 4.30 9.89
CA THR A 52 -4.34 3.12 9.63
C THR A 52 -2.98 3.21 10.31
N LEU A 53 -2.37 4.41 10.34
CA LEU A 53 -1.08 4.64 11.01
C LEU A 53 -1.21 4.51 12.54
N VAL A 54 -2.27 5.06 13.13
CA VAL A 54 -2.54 4.93 14.57
C VAL A 54 -2.77 3.46 14.93
N TRP A 55 -3.50 2.73 14.10
CA TRP A 55 -3.65 1.29 14.28
C TRP A 55 -2.30 0.58 14.21
N TRP A 56 -1.46 0.86 13.21
CA TRP A 56 -0.14 0.24 13.09
C TRP A 56 0.76 0.53 14.29
N GLU A 57 0.67 1.71 14.89
CA GLU A 57 1.45 2.02 16.09
C GLU A 57 1.03 1.17 17.29
N ASN A 58 -0.28 0.96 17.46
CA ASN A 58 -0.89 0.32 18.63
C ASN A 58 -1.18 -1.18 18.45
N HIS A 59 -1.07 -1.72 17.23
CA HIS A 59 -1.34 -3.11 16.93
C HIS A 59 -0.30 -4.05 17.57
N LYS A 60 -0.76 -5.20 18.08
CA LYS A 60 0.09 -6.22 18.70
C LYS A 60 0.64 -7.17 17.65
N PHE A 61 1.81 -6.83 17.10
CA PHE A 61 2.56 -7.71 16.19
C PHE A 61 3.25 -8.85 16.93
N LYS A 62 3.46 -9.97 16.24
CA LYS A 62 4.21 -11.15 16.72
C LYS A 62 5.68 -10.83 16.95
N SER A 63 6.21 -9.82 16.26
CA SER A 63 7.59 -9.37 16.43
C SER A 63 7.79 -7.91 16.00
N PHE A 64 8.88 -7.30 16.47
CA PHE A 64 9.31 -5.99 15.99
C PHE A 64 9.59 -5.99 14.47
N PHE A 65 10.07 -7.13 13.95
CA PHE A 65 10.32 -7.29 12.52
C PHE A 65 9.03 -7.26 11.71
N GLU A 66 8.00 -8.01 12.12
CA GLU A 66 6.68 -7.98 11.49
C GLU A 66 6.08 -6.57 11.53
N LYS A 67 6.19 -5.85 12.67
CA LYS A 67 5.79 -4.44 12.77
C LYS A 67 6.48 -3.56 11.71
N LYS A 68 7.78 -3.74 11.51
CA LYS A 68 8.56 -2.96 10.52
C LYS A 68 8.16 -3.32 9.09
N VAL A 69 7.96 -4.60 8.78
CA VAL A 69 7.51 -5.06 7.46
C VAL A 69 6.12 -4.52 7.14
N VAL A 70 5.16 -4.65 8.05
CA VAL A 70 3.81 -4.09 7.86
C VAL A 70 3.86 -2.57 7.71
N GLY A 71 4.69 -1.87 8.49
CA GLY A 71 4.90 -0.43 8.32
C GLY A 71 5.45 -0.07 6.95
N ALA A 72 6.43 -0.83 6.44
CA ALA A 72 6.97 -0.64 5.10
C ALA A 72 5.92 -0.92 4.01
N VAL A 73 5.06 -1.92 4.18
CA VAL A 73 3.94 -2.21 3.26
C VAL A 73 2.96 -1.02 3.21
N LEU A 74 2.61 -0.44 4.36
CA LEU A 74 1.70 0.72 4.42
C LEU A 74 2.29 1.95 3.73
N VAL A 75 3.57 2.25 3.97
CA VAL A 75 4.26 3.36 3.30
C VAL A 75 4.38 3.10 1.80
N ALA A 76 4.70 1.87 1.40
CA ALA A 76 4.74 1.49 0.00
C ALA A 76 3.36 1.63 -0.65
N LEU A 77 2.28 1.24 0.01
CA LEU A 77 0.92 1.38 -0.52
C LEU A 77 0.61 2.85 -0.85
N ILE A 78 0.92 3.77 0.05
CA ILE A 78 0.77 5.23 -0.19
C ILE A 78 1.50 5.65 -1.47
N TYR A 79 2.77 5.24 -1.61
CA TYR A 79 3.55 5.55 -2.80
C TYR A 79 2.96 4.93 -4.08
N TYR A 80 2.50 3.69 -4.03
CA TYR A 80 1.94 3.00 -5.19
C TYR A 80 0.58 3.58 -5.61
N VAL A 81 -0.24 4.06 -4.67
CA VAL A 81 -1.48 4.78 -4.96
C VAL A 81 -1.18 6.12 -5.62
N TRP A 82 -0.22 6.88 -5.10
CA TRP A 82 0.25 8.10 -5.75
C TRP A 82 0.77 7.84 -7.17
N ARG A 83 1.51 6.75 -7.36
CA ARG A 83 2.00 6.33 -8.67
C ARG A 83 0.87 5.93 -9.62
N ALA A 84 -0.15 5.21 -9.13
CA ALA A 84 -1.33 4.84 -9.91
C ALA A 84 -2.13 6.08 -10.35
N ARG A 85 -2.34 7.04 -9.43
CA ARG A 85 -2.96 8.35 -9.70
C ARG A 85 -2.23 9.09 -10.82
N ASN A 86 -0.89 9.15 -10.75
CA ASN A 86 -0.10 9.83 -11.77
C ASN A 86 -0.11 9.08 -13.11
N ASN A 87 -0.09 7.75 -13.10
CA ASN A 87 -0.18 6.96 -14.32
C ASN A 87 -1.54 7.15 -15.00
N SER A 88 -2.62 7.26 -14.22
CA SER A 88 -3.94 7.59 -14.77
C SER A 88 -3.95 8.96 -15.46
N LEU A 89 -3.38 9.98 -14.81
CA LEU A 89 -3.41 11.34 -15.37
C LEU A 89 -2.53 11.54 -16.59
N HIS A 90 -1.33 10.96 -16.61
CA HIS A 90 -0.38 11.20 -17.69
C HIS A 90 -0.53 10.20 -18.84
N ASN A 91 -0.91 8.96 -18.53
CA ASN A 91 -0.95 7.87 -19.50
C ASN A 91 -2.37 7.33 -19.74
N GLY A 92 -3.38 7.77 -18.98
CA GLY A 92 -4.75 7.25 -19.09
C GLY A 92 -4.89 5.78 -18.64
N VAL A 93 -3.96 5.28 -17.82
CA VAL A 93 -3.89 3.87 -17.44
C VAL A 93 -3.99 3.67 -15.92
N VAL A 94 -4.93 2.83 -15.49
CA VAL A 94 -5.06 2.35 -14.11
C VAL A 94 -4.74 0.85 -14.07
N ILE A 95 -3.71 0.47 -13.33
CA ILE A 95 -3.26 -0.91 -13.22
C ILE A 95 -4.09 -1.63 -12.16
N ARG A 96 -4.49 -2.88 -12.43
CA ARG A 96 -5.31 -3.69 -11.52
C ARG A 96 -4.68 -3.82 -10.12
N PRO A 97 -5.45 -3.64 -9.03
CA PRO A 97 -4.95 -3.72 -7.65
C PRO A 97 -4.12 -4.96 -7.35
N GLU A 98 -4.51 -6.13 -7.85
CA GLU A 98 -3.85 -7.41 -7.55
C GLU A 98 -2.45 -7.47 -8.16
N ILE A 99 -2.30 -6.98 -9.39
CA ILE A 99 -1.01 -6.90 -10.08
C ILE A 99 -0.10 -5.88 -9.37
N TRP A 100 -0.69 -4.74 -9.00
CA TRP A 100 0.05 -3.64 -8.40
C TRP A 100 0.56 -3.97 -6.99
N VAL A 101 -0.29 -4.58 -6.16
CA VAL A 101 0.09 -5.06 -4.83
C VAL A 101 1.08 -6.20 -4.93
N LYS A 102 0.96 -7.11 -5.91
CA LYS A 102 1.98 -8.14 -6.13
C LYS A 102 3.35 -7.53 -6.39
N HIS A 103 3.46 -6.53 -7.27
CA HIS A 103 4.73 -5.83 -7.52
C HIS A 103 5.27 -5.16 -6.25
N LEU A 104 4.41 -4.49 -5.49
CA LEU A 104 4.77 -3.88 -4.21
C LEU A 104 5.37 -4.91 -3.24
N LEU A 105 4.70 -6.05 -3.06
CA LEU A 105 5.14 -7.09 -2.11
C LEU A 105 6.44 -7.76 -2.58
N VAL A 106 6.59 -8.03 -3.89
CA VAL A 106 7.83 -8.56 -4.47
C VAL A 106 8.99 -7.60 -4.20
N ASP A 107 8.82 -6.31 -4.51
CA ASP A 107 9.86 -5.29 -4.33
C ASP A 107 10.24 -5.15 -2.84
N LEU A 108 9.25 -5.22 -1.95
CA LEU A 108 9.45 -5.13 -0.51
C LEU A 108 10.18 -6.36 0.04
N VAL A 109 9.74 -7.58 -0.30
CA VAL A 109 10.36 -8.83 0.15
C VAL A 109 11.80 -8.92 -0.36
N TYR A 110 12.06 -8.55 -1.62
CA TYR A 110 13.41 -8.50 -2.17
C TYR A 110 14.31 -7.55 -1.37
N ARG A 111 13.84 -6.34 -1.05
CA ARG A 111 14.58 -5.36 -0.23
C ARG A 111 14.77 -5.83 1.20
N CYS A 112 13.75 -6.41 1.82
CA CYS A 112 13.86 -7.00 3.15
C CYS A 112 14.96 -8.05 3.15
N ASN A 113 14.92 -9.00 2.21
CA ASN A 113 15.97 -10.01 2.08
C ASN A 113 17.35 -9.37 1.89
N ALA A 114 17.50 -8.39 1.00
CA ALA A 114 18.79 -7.74 0.74
C ALA A 114 19.40 -7.02 1.97
N ILE A 115 18.59 -6.53 2.90
CA ILE A 115 19.03 -5.67 4.01
C ILE A 115 19.11 -6.42 5.35
N VAL A 116 18.26 -7.44 5.56
CA VAL A 116 18.21 -8.14 6.85
C VAL A 116 19.41 -9.08 7.05
N SER A 117 19.87 -9.19 8.30
CA SER A 117 20.93 -10.14 8.65
C SER A 117 20.51 -11.59 8.40
N SER A 118 21.48 -12.48 8.29
CA SER A 118 21.25 -13.93 8.16
C SER A 118 20.38 -14.49 9.29
N ASP A 119 20.52 -13.97 10.50
CA ASP A 119 19.76 -14.42 11.68
C ASP A 119 18.29 -14.03 11.62
N ILE A 120 17.99 -12.83 11.12
CA ILE A 120 16.61 -12.39 10.89
C ILE A 120 16.01 -13.20 9.74
N ARG A 121 16.78 -13.43 8.68
CA ARG A 121 16.34 -14.22 7.52
C ARG A 121 16.03 -15.66 7.89
N SER A 122 16.86 -16.32 8.69
CA SER A 122 16.60 -17.71 9.11
C SER A 122 15.32 -17.84 9.94
N LYS A 123 14.98 -16.80 10.71
CA LYS A 123 13.81 -16.77 11.58
C LYS A 123 12.51 -16.36 10.87
N PHE A 124 12.58 -15.43 9.92
CA PHE A 124 11.39 -14.82 9.31
C PHE A 124 11.28 -15.02 7.79
N GLY A 125 12.26 -15.66 7.16
CA GLY A 125 12.30 -15.86 5.70
C GLY A 125 11.07 -16.61 5.19
N SER A 126 10.72 -17.72 5.85
CA SER A 126 9.53 -18.50 5.47
C SER A 126 8.24 -17.67 5.51
N TRP A 127 8.09 -16.77 6.49
CA TRP A 127 6.95 -15.86 6.55
C TRP A 127 6.99 -14.79 5.45
N LEU A 128 8.16 -14.21 5.16
CA LEU A 128 8.31 -13.26 4.05
C LEU A 128 7.96 -13.89 2.70
N ASP A 129 8.34 -15.16 2.50
CA ASP A 129 8.03 -15.89 1.27
C ASP A 129 6.53 -16.13 1.09
N THR A 130 5.74 -16.20 2.18
CA THR A 130 4.27 -16.28 2.08
C THR A 130 3.61 -15.01 1.53
N LEU A 131 4.34 -13.89 1.52
CA LEU A 131 3.83 -12.61 1.00
C LEU A 131 3.87 -12.52 -0.53
N LEU A 132 4.61 -13.41 -1.22
CA LEU A 132 4.76 -13.46 -2.68
C LEU A 132 3.58 -14.17 -3.37
#